data_AF-A0A941ADP9-F1
#
_entry.id   AF-A0A941ADP9-F1
#
_cell.length_a   1.000
_cell.length_b   1.000
_cell.length_c   1.000
_cell.angle_alpha   90.00
_cell.angle_beta   90.00
_cell.angle_gamma   90.00
#
_symmetry.space_group_name_H-M   'P 1'
#
loop_
_entity.id
_entity.type
_entity.pdbx_description
1 polymer ?
#
loop_
_entity_poly.entity_id
_entity_poly.type
_entity_poly.pdbx_seq_one_letter_code
_entity_poly.pdbx_strand_id
1 'polypeptide(L)' 'LFNIEPDLVEEAGECGLRPLFFLMGTLDGMDAESEILSYEGPFGVGYGVAVFAIKGHRKAKEG' A
#
# COMPACT_ATOMS: atom_id res chain seq x y z
N LEU A 1 -0.69 -8.25 2.07
CA LEU A 1 0.47 -7.35 2.17
C LEU A 1 1.47 -7.82 3.23
N PHE A 2 1.04 -8.10 4.47
CA PHE A 2 1.95 -8.52 5.54
C PHE A 2 2.50 -9.97 5.43
N ASN A 3 1.99 -10.76 4.48
CA ASN A 3 2.40 -12.15 4.25
C ASN A 3 3.15 -12.30 2.90
N ILE A 4 3.86 -11.27 2.45
CA ILE A 4 4.73 -11.40 1.28
C ILE A 4 6.00 -12.11 1.73
N GLU A 5 6.39 -13.16 1.01
CA GLU A 5 7.59 -13.96 1.33
C GLU A 5 8.85 -13.08 1.29
N PRO A 6 9.74 -13.14 2.31
CA PRO A 6 10.94 -12.31 2.37
C PRO A 6 11.85 -12.45 1.15
N ASP A 7 12.04 -13.67 0.66
CA ASP A 7 12.88 -13.97 -0.51
C ASP A 7 12.36 -13.23 -1.76
N LEU A 8 11.03 -13.14 -1.92
CA LEU A 8 10.42 -12.41 -3.03
C LEU A 8 10.67 -10.90 -2.93
N VAL A 9 10.65 -10.34 -1.72
CA VAL A 9 10.95 -8.91 -1.48
C VAL A 9 12.40 -8.60 -1.82
N GLU A 10 13.32 -9.49 -1.42
CA GLU A 10 14.74 -9.37 -1.73
C GLU A 10 14.99 -9.45 -3.24
N GLU A 11 14.42 -10.46 -3.91
CA GLU A 11 14.54 -10.63 -5.36
C GLU A 11 13.96 -9.46 -6.15
N ALA A 12 12.85 -8.88 -5.69
CA ALA A 12 12.22 -7.74 -6.36
C ALA A 12 13.04 -6.45 -6.27
N GLY A 13 14.00 -6.35 -5.32
CA GLY A 13 14.82 -5.15 -5.12
C GLY A 13 13.99 -3.88 -4.87
N GLU A 14 12.80 -4.04 -4.31
CA GLU A 14 11.81 -2.98 -4.23
C GLU A 14 12.16 -1.95 -3.13
N CYS A 15 11.74 -0.69 -3.32
CA CYS A 15 11.93 0.38 -2.34
C CYS A 15 10.63 0.92 -1.73
N GLY A 16 9.47 0.45 -2.19
CA GLY A 16 8.15 0.97 -1.88
C GLY A 16 7.40 0.28 -0.72
N LEU A 17 7.74 -0.96 -0.36
CA LEU A 17 7.01 -1.78 0.60
C LEU A 17 7.14 -1.23 2.02
N ARG A 18 8.35 -0.81 2.43
CA ARG A 18 8.58 -0.22 3.76
C ARG A 18 7.78 1.08 3.96
N PRO A 19 7.84 2.07 3.04
CA PRO A 19 6.96 3.23 3.08
C PRO A 19 5.47 2.86 3.01
N LEU A 20 5.09 1.86 2.22
CA LEU A 20 3.71 1.40 2.12
C LEU A 20 3.21 0.81 3.44
N PHE A 21 4.01 0.01 4.15
CA PHE A 21 3.66 -0.46 5.49
C PHE A 21 3.47 0.68 6.49
N PHE A 22 4.35 1.69 6.46
CA PHE A 22 4.18 2.88 7.28
C PHE A 22 2.85 3.57 6.98
N LEU A 23 2.54 3.81 5.70
CA LEU A 23 1.26 4.36 5.26
C LEU A 23 0.08 3.52 5.77
N MET A 24 0.12 2.19 5.61
CA MET A 24 -0.94 1.30 6.11
C MET A 24 -1.14 1.42 7.62
N GLY A 25 -0.06 1.60 8.39
CA GLY A 25 -0.14 1.89 9.82
C GLY A 25 -0.82 3.24 10.12
N THR A 26 -0.50 4.28 9.36
CA THR A 26 -1.16 5.59 9.52
C THR A 26 -2.63 5.60 9.12
N LEU A 27 -3.04 4.71 8.22
CA LEU A 27 -4.42 4.53 7.78
C LEU A 27 -5.22 3.58 8.71
N ASP A 28 -4.59 3.01 9.73
CA ASP A 28 -5.32 2.19 10.69
C ASP A 28 -6.38 3.00 11.43
N GLY A 29 -7.57 2.43 11.59
CA GLY A 29 -8.75 3.13 12.10
C GLY A 29 -9.31 4.25 11.21
N MET A 30 -8.74 4.52 10.03
CA MET A 30 -9.28 5.49 9.07
C MET A 30 -10.26 4.81 8.11
N ASP A 31 -11.30 5.54 7.72
CA ASP A 31 -12.13 5.21 6.56
C ASP A 31 -11.43 5.75 5.31
N ALA A 32 -10.70 4.88 4.63
CA ALA A 32 -9.85 5.23 3.49
C ALA A 32 -10.24 4.40 2.28
N GLU A 33 -10.42 5.07 1.14
CA GLU A 33 -10.59 4.43 -0.15
C GLU A 33 -9.30 4.55 -0.95
N SER A 34 -8.93 3.47 -1.65
CA SER A 34 -7.71 3.43 -2.47
C SER A 34 -8.04 3.20 -3.93
N GLU A 35 -7.36 3.93 -4.83
CA GLU A 35 -7.45 3.75 -6.27
C GLU A 35 -6.05 3.70 -6.89
N ILE A 36 -5.82 2.76 -7.81
CA ILE A 36 -4.60 2.71 -8.62
C ILE A 36 -4.81 3.60 -9.83
N LEU A 37 -3.98 4.63 -9.97
CA LEU A 37 -4.07 5.60 -11.06
C LEU A 37 -3.27 5.13 -12.29
N SER A 38 -2.08 4.57 -12.07
CA SER A 38 -1.25 4.03 -13.15
C SER A 38 -0.29 2.96 -12.64
N TYR A 39 0.14 2.11 -13.56
CA TYR A 39 1.24 1.18 -13.36
C TYR A 39 2.05 1.07 -14.65
N GLU A 40 3.37 1.17 -14.53
CA GLU A 40 4.31 1.09 -15.64
C GLU A 40 5.49 0.18 -15.29
N GLY A 41 6.09 -0.45 -16.29
CA GLY A 41 7.23 -1.37 -16.12
C GLY A 41 8.44 -1.10 -17.02
N PRO A 42 8.90 0.15 -17.23
CA PRO A 42 10.03 0.44 -18.12
C PRO A 42 11.34 -0.09 -17.52
N PHE A 43 12.25 -0.55 -18.40
CA PHE A 43 13.60 -1.00 -18.04
C PHE A 43 13.67 -2.12 -16.98
N GLY A 44 12.57 -2.89 -16.80
CA GLY A 44 12.49 -3.97 -15.81
C GLY A 44 12.18 -3.50 -14.39
N VAL A 45 11.84 -2.22 -14.17
CA VAL A 45 11.44 -1.67 -12.88
C VAL A 45 9.95 -1.34 -12.89
N GLY A 46 9.23 -1.79 -11.86
CA GLY A 46 7.81 -1.47 -11.68
C GLY A 46 7.60 -0.13 -10.98
N TYR A 47 6.76 0.73 -11.56
CA TYR A 47 6.34 2.00 -11.00
C TYR A 47 4.82 2.00 -10.87
N GLY A 48 4.31 2.22 -9.65
CA GLY A 48 2.88 2.31 -9.39
C GLY A 48 2.52 3.67 -8.80
N VAL A 49 1.41 4.25 -9.26
CA VAL A 49 0.82 5.45 -8.67
C VAL A 49 -0.56 5.08 -8.13
N ALA A 50 -0.80 5.36 -6.86
CA ALA A 50 -2.07 5.14 -6.21
C ALA A 50 -2.44 6.35 -5.34
N VAL A 51 -3.74 6.55 -5.15
CA VAL A 51 -4.30 7.57 -4.26
C VAL A 51 -5.06 6.89 -3.12
N PHE A 52 -4.95 7.44 -1.92
CA PHE A 52 -5.70 7.04 -0.74
C PHE A 52 -6.51 8.24 -0.25
N ALA A 53 -7.83 8.21 -0.44
CA ALA A 53 -8.75 9.25 -0.03
C ALA A 53 -9.34 8.93 1.34
N ILE A 54 -9.07 9.78 2.34
CA ILE A 54 -9.57 9.63 3.71
C ILE A 54 -10.93 10.31 3.80
N LYS A 55 -11.98 9.55 4.12
CA LYS A 55 -13.36 10.03 4.31
C LYS A 55 -13.69 10.33 5.78
N GLY A 56 -12.84 9.87 6.70
CA GLY A 56 -12.96 10.12 8.13
C GLY A 56 -12.37 8.99 8.94
N HIS A 57 -12.84 8.83 10.18
CA HIS A 57 -12.51 7.68 11.01
C HIS A 57 -13.52 6.54 10.79
N ARG A 58 -13.03 5.30 10.76
CA ARG A 58 -13.89 4.12 10.71
C ARG A 58 -14.71 4.07 12.00
N LYS A 59 -16.04 4.00 11.88
CA LYS A 59 -16.89 3.76 13.06
C LYS A 59 -16.52 2.41 13.68
N ALA A 60 -16.46 2.36 15.01
CA ALA A 60 -16.32 1.10 15.71
C ALA A 60 -17.46 0.17 15.28
N LYS A 61 -17.14 -1.09 14.95
CA LYS A 61 -18.17 -2.09 14.68
C LYS A 61 -18.97 -2.27 15.98
N GLU A 62 -20.26 -1.95 15.96
CA GLU A 62 -21.19 -2.52 16.93
C GLU A 62 -21.22 -4.03 16.68
N GLY A 63 -21.07 -4.79 17.77
CA GLY A 63 -20.74 -6.23 17.76
C GLY A 63 -21.78 -7.14 17.13
#